data_AF-A0A251XJW7-F1
#
_entry.id   AF-A0A251XJW7-F1
#
_cell.length_a   1.000
_cell.length_b   1.000
_cell.length_c   1.000
_cell.angle_alpha   90.00
_cell.angle_beta   90.00
_cell.angle_gamma   90.00
#
_symmetry.space_group_name_H-M   'P 1'
#
loop_
_entity.id
_entity.type
_entity.pdbx_description
1 polymer ?
#
loop_
_entity_poly.entity_id
_entity_poly.type
_entity_poly.pdbx_seq_one_letter_code
_entity_poly.pdbx_strand_id
1 'polypeptide(L)'
;MTDALVLAARLRALDDAALAALVRDRHVDAARIADLFDLADALLAPDAVARALEQLDRTALAVLAVAAEEGATARPVALGALRDALSRRSGEEPMDPADLADAAGRAADTLLAGVDDTGITTHPEVAAALAAWPAAGLPGTDELARLAPPAPLAAVPRVDPDEVDRRAGENAFRSVVAVAALVDELAASPRAS
;
A
#
# COMPACT_ATOMS: atom_id res chain seq x y z
N MET A 1 18.72 9.11 -15.65
CA MET A 1 18.37 9.65 -16.99
C MET A 1 18.02 8.57 -18.00
N THR A 2 18.52 7.33 -17.86
CA THR A 2 18.14 6.22 -18.76
C THR A 2 16.69 5.77 -18.55
N ASP A 3 16.17 5.78 -17.32
CA ASP A 3 14.82 5.28 -17.00
C ASP A 3 13.69 6.17 -17.51
N ALA A 4 13.86 7.49 -17.42
CA ALA A 4 12.91 8.45 -17.99
C ALA A 4 12.77 8.29 -19.51
N LEU A 5 13.85 7.95 -20.23
CA LEU A 5 13.80 7.67 -21.67
C LEU A 5 13.07 6.37 -21.99
N VAL A 6 13.31 5.30 -21.22
CA VAL A 6 12.60 4.03 -21.37
C VAL A 6 11.12 4.21 -21.09
N LEU A 7 10.77 4.96 -20.04
CA LEU A 7 9.39 5.28 -19.70
C LEU A 7 8.75 6.17 -20.78
N ALA A 8 9.42 7.20 -21.27
CA ALA A 8 8.92 8.05 -22.34
C ALA A 8 8.64 7.27 -23.64
N ALA A 9 9.48 6.28 -23.98
CA ALA A 9 9.24 5.38 -25.11
C ALA A 9 7.98 4.53 -24.91
N ARG A 10 7.74 4.02 -23.69
CA ARG A 10 6.49 3.31 -23.34
C ARG A 10 5.28 4.21 -23.40
N LEU A 11 5.37 5.43 -22.85
CA LEU A 11 4.29 6.42 -22.91
C LEU A 11 3.90 6.75 -24.36
N ARG A 12 4.87 6.78 -25.28
CA ARG A 12 4.62 7.04 -26.71
C ARG A 12 3.88 5.90 -27.43
N ALA A 13 3.85 4.71 -26.86
CA ALA A 13 3.08 3.58 -27.37
C ALA A 13 1.64 3.53 -26.84
N LEU A 14 1.31 4.33 -25.80
CA LEU A 14 -0.04 4.46 -25.29
C LEU A 14 -0.89 5.35 -26.21
N ASP A 15 -2.20 5.10 -26.23
CA ASP A 15 -3.15 6.01 -26.85
C ASP A 15 -3.48 7.20 -25.94
N ASP A 16 -4.08 8.24 -26.51
CA ASP A 16 -4.41 9.47 -25.80
C ASP A 16 -5.37 9.23 -24.62
N ALA A 17 -6.24 8.23 -24.72
CA ALA A 17 -7.21 7.90 -23.66
C ALA A 17 -6.51 7.28 -22.45
N ALA A 18 -5.58 6.35 -22.68
CA ALA A 18 -4.74 5.74 -21.66
C ALA A 18 -3.81 6.79 -21.02
N LEU A 19 -3.23 7.69 -21.81
CA LEU A 19 -2.39 8.77 -21.29
C LEU A 19 -3.20 9.74 -20.42
N ALA A 20 -4.41 10.09 -20.82
CA ALA A 20 -5.30 10.96 -20.03
C ALA A 20 -5.79 10.30 -18.73
N ALA A 21 -6.06 8.99 -18.76
CA ALA A 21 -6.38 8.23 -17.54
C ALA A 21 -5.19 8.23 -16.57
N LEU A 22 -3.99 7.93 -17.09
CA LEU A 22 -2.76 7.92 -16.31
C LEU A 22 -2.48 9.26 -15.61
N VAL A 23 -2.54 10.39 -16.35
CA VAL A 23 -2.30 11.73 -15.78
C VAL A 23 -3.27 12.03 -14.65
N ARG A 24 -4.54 11.59 -14.78
CA ARG A 24 -5.57 11.78 -13.78
C ARG A 24 -5.31 10.93 -12.53
N ASP A 25 -5.07 9.64 -12.72
CA ASP A 25 -4.94 8.68 -11.61
C ASP A 25 -3.66 8.91 -10.80
N ARG A 26 -2.60 9.37 -11.48
CA ARG A 26 -1.31 9.74 -10.87
C ARG A 26 -1.28 11.18 -10.33
N HIS A 27 -2.35 11.96 -10.51
CA HIS A 27 -2.46 13.36 -10.09
C HIS A 27 -1.28 14.24 -10.54
N VAL A 28 -0.78 14.04 -11.76
CA VAL A 28 0.34 14.83 -12.29
C VAL A 28 -0.16 16.21 -12.73
N ASP A 29 0.54 17.28 -12.33
CA ASP A 29 0.21 18.64 -12.75
C ASP A 29 0.58 18.85 -14.22
N ALA A 30 -0.41 18.61 -15.09
CA ALA A 30 -0.28 18.72 -16.54
C ALA A 30 0.12 20.13 -17.02
N ALA A 31 -0.08 21.18 -16.21
CA ALA A 31 0.27 22.55 -16.61
C ALA A 31 1.79 22.79 -16.73
N ARG A 32 2.61 21.90 -16.17
CA ARG A 32 4.08 22.01 -16.18
C ARG A 32 4.78 21.04 -17.14
N ILE A 33 4.02 20.26 -17.92
CA ILE A 33 4.56 19.20 -18.78
C ILE A 33 4.68 19.74 -20.20
N ALA A 34 5.90 19.91 -20.72
CA ALA A 34 6.10 20.37 -22.10
C ALA A 34 6.13 19.20 -23.10
N ASP A 35 6.61 18.02 -22.68
CA ASP A 35 6.67 16.83 -23.51
C ASP A 35 6.57 15.50 -22.72
N LEU A 36 6.68 14.36 -23.41
CA LEU A 36 6.60 13.03 -22.80
C LEU A 36 7.77 12.70 -21.87
N PHE A 37 8.92 13.35 -22.05
CA PHE A 37 10.06 13.18 -21.15
C PHE A 37 9.79 13.89 -19.83
N ASP A 38 9.27 15.12 -19.87
CA ASP A 38 8.82 15.83 -18.68
C ASP A 38 7.73 15.06 -17.92
N LEU A 39 6.81 14.40 -18.64
CA LEU A 39 5.81 13.52 -18.03
C LEU A 39 6.45 12.30 -17.37
N ALA A 40 7.41 11.65 -18.03
CA ALA A 40 8.13 10.52 -17.47
C ALA A 40 8.89 10.92 -16.20
N ASP A 41 9.59 12.05 -16.21
CA ASP A 41 10.28 12.60 -15.04
C ASP A 41 9.30 12.91 -13.91
N ALA A 42 8.15 13.52 -14.22
CA ALA A 42 7.12 13.82 -13.23
C ALA A 42 6.51 12.54 -12.60
N LEU A 43 6.35 11.46 -13.37
CA LEU A 43 5.85 10.17 -12.90
C LEU A 43 6.85 9.42 -12.01
N LEU A 44 8.15 9.64 -12.22
CA LEU A 44 9.25 9.06 -11.45
C LEU A 44 9.69 9.95 -10.28
N ALA A 45 9.11 11.14 -10.14
CA ALA A 45 9.39 12.01 -8.99
C ALA A 45 9.04 11.29 -7.67
N PRO A 46 9.83 11.46 -6.59
CA PRO A 46 9.67 10.71 -5.34
C PRO A 46 8.24 10.72 -4.79
N ASP A 47 7.59 11.90 -4.76
CA ASP A 47 6.22 12.04 -4.27
C ASP A 47 5.20 11.32 -5.16
N ALA A 48 5.42 11.34 -6.47
CA ALA A 48 4.54 10.66 -7.43
C ALA A 48 4.66 9.14 -7.31
N VAL A 49 5.88 8.62 -7.11
CA VAL A 49 6.15 7.20 -6.86
C VAL A 49 5.53 6.77 -5.54
N ALA A 50 5.74 7.52 -4.45
CA ALA A 50 5.18 7.22 -3.15
C ALA A 50 3.64 7.12 -3.18
N ARG A 51 2.98 8.10 -3.80
CA ARG A 51 1.52 8.09 -3.98
C ARG A 51 1.01 6.89 -4.76
N ALA A 52 1.74 6.46 -5.79
CA ALA A 52 1.34 5.29 -6.57
C ALA A 52 1.54 3.98 -5.81
N LEU A 53 2.60 3.88 -5.02
CA LEU A 53 2.81 2.74 -4.13
C LEU A 53 1.68 2.62 -3.09
N GLU A 54 1.16 3.75 -2.58
CA GLU A 54 0.01 3.77 -1.65
C GLU A 54 -1.30 3.25 -2.26
N GLN A 55 -1.42 3.24 -3.60
CA GLN A 55 -2.60 2.71 -4.29
C GLN A 55 -2.55 1.19 -4.50
N LEU A 56 -1.37 0.59 -4.36
CA LEU A 56 -1.18 -0.84 -4.56
C LEU A 56 -1.61 -1.63 -3.31
N ASP A 57 -2.25 -2.77 -3.55
CA ASP A 57 -2.48 -3.74 -2.48
C ASP A 57 -1.16 -4.40 -2.03
N ARG A 58 -1.20 -5.06 -0.88
CA ARG A 58 -0.02 -5.72 -0.29
C ARG A 58 0.62 -6.75 -1.25
N THR A 59 -0.19 -7.46 -2.03
CA THR A 59 0.30 -8.49 -2.95
C THR A 59 1.08 -7.86 -4.11
N ALA A 60 0.55 -6.82 -4.73
CA ALA A 60 1.23 -6.06 -5.77
C ALA A 60 2.52 -5.39 -5.24
N LEU A 61 2.48 -4.85 -4.02
CA LEU A 61 3.68 -4.32 -3.34
C LEU A 61 4.74 -5.40 -3.09
N ALA A 62 4.34 -6.60 -2.64
CA ALA A 62 5.25 -7.72 -2.44
C ALA A 62 5.91 -8.17 -3.75
N VAL A 63 5.13 -8.31 -4.81
CA VAL A 63 5.62 -8.65 -6.16
C VAL A 63 6.64 -7.62 -6.63
N LEU A 64 6.33 -6.33 -6.50
CA LEU A 64 7.19 -5.23 -6.93
C LEU A 64 8.50 -5.16 -6.13
N ALA A 65 8.41 -5.29 -4.80
CA ALA A 65 9.57 -5.26 -3.91
C ALA A 65 10.50 -6.45 -4.14
N VAL A 66 9.96 -7.67 -4.27
CA VAL A 66 10.77 -8.85 -4.58
C VAL A 66 11.37 -8.74 -5.97
N ALA A 67 10.62 -8.29 -6.98
CA ALA A 67 11.15 -8.08 -8.32
C ALA A 67 12.34 -7.10 -8.32
N ALA A 68 12.24 -5.98 -7.59
CA ALA A 68 13.32 -5.01 -7.46
C ALA A 68 14.59 -5.65 -6.86
N GLU A 69 14.46 -6.45 -5.80
CA GLU A 69 15.61 -7.15 -5.18
C GLU A 69 16.19 -8.28 -6.05
N GLU A 70 15.37 -8.92 -6.88
CA GLU A 70 15.83 -9.92 -7.87
C GLU A 70 16.47 -9.27 -9.12
N GLY A 71 16.53 -7.92 -9.17
CA GLY A 71 17.24 -7.16 -10.19
C GLY A 71 16.38 -6.69 -11.37
N ALA A 72 15.07 -6.55 -11.17
CA ALA A 72 14.12 -6.05 -12.18
C ALA A 72 14.42 -4.64 -12.71
N THR A 73 15.31 -3.88 -12.03
CA THR A 73 15.81 -2.57 -12.49
C THR A 73 16.85 -2.67 -13.60
N ALA A 74 17.54 -3.81 -13.72
CA ALA A 74 18.59 -4.00 -14.71
C ALA A 74 18.15 -4.89 -15.88
N ARG A 75 17.24 -5.83 -15.61
CA ARG A 75 16.78 -6.82 -16.61
C ARG A 75 15.40 -7.35 -16.24
N PRO A 76 14.62 -7.86 -17.20
CA PRO A 76 13.38 -8.55 -16.91
C PRO A 76 13.60 -9.77 -15.98
N VAL A 77 12.72 -9.93 -15.00
CA VAL A 77 12.66 -11.09 -14.11
C VAL A 77 11.44 -11.92 -14.51
N ALA A 78 11.68 -13.16 -14.97
CA ALA A 78 10.61 -14.07 -15.37
C ALA A 78 9.63 -14.32 -14.21
N LEU A 79 8.32 -14.30 -14.48
CA LEU A 79 7.28 -14.47 -13.45
C LEU A 79 7.41 -15.79 -12.67
N GLY A 80 7.84 -16.88 -13.32
CA GLY A 80 8.11 -18.14 -12.62
C GLY A 80 9.24 -18.01 -11.59
N ALA A 81 10.34 -17.33 -11.94
CA ALA A 81 11.46 -17.10 -11.01
C ALA A 81 11.05 -16.17 -9.86
N LEU A 82 10.21 -15.16 -10.16
CA LEU A 82 9.65 -14.26 -9.16
C LEU A 82 8.73 -14.99 -8.18
N ARG A 83 7.88 -15.89 -8.69
CA ARG A 83 7.02 -16.76 -7.86
C ARG A 83 7.85 -17.59 -6.89
N ASP A 84 8.92 -18.20 -7.39
CA ASP A 84 9.82 -19.01 -6.57
C ASP A 84 10.53 -18.15 -5.53
N ALA A 85 10.91 -16.90 -5.87
CA ALA A 85 11.52 -15.96 -4.93
C ALA A 85 10.55 -15.53 -3.82
N LEU A 86 9.29 -15.24 -4.16
CA LEU A 86 8.22 -14.92 -3.21
C LEU A 86 8.03 -16.08 -2.22
N SER A 87 7.88 -17.31 -2.71
CA SER A 87 7.73 -18.51 -1.86
C SER A 87 8.94 -18.73 -0.95
N ARG A 88 10.17 -18.59 -1.45
CA ARG A 88 11.38 -18.72 -0.63
C ARG A 88 11.44 -17.70 0.52
N ARG A 89 10.97 -16.47 0.29
CA ARG A 89 11.00 -15.39 1.30
C ARG A 89 9.88 -15.48 2.30
N SER A 90 8.68 -15.83 1.84
CA SER A 90 7.51 -15.99 2.69
C SER A 90 7.60 -17.26 3.55
N GLY A 91 8.25 -18.31 3.02
CA GLY A 91 8.20 -19.65 3.60
C GLY A 91 6.84 -20.34 3.37
N GLU A 92 6.03 -19.79 2.47
CA GLU A 92 4.68 -20.26 2.14
C GLU A 92 4.66 -20.98 0.79
N GLU A 93 3.56 -21.69 0.51
CA GLU A 93 3.34 -22.33 -0.79
C GLU A 93 3.41 -21.27 -1.92
N PRO A 94 3.99 -21.59 -3.09
CA PRO A 94 3.99 -20.69 -4.23
C PRO A 94 2.58 -20.17 -4.56
N MET A 95 2.50 -18.86 -4.73
CA MET A 95 1.29 -18.16 -5.21
C MET A 95 0.82 -18.75 -6.53
N ASP A 96 -0.50 -18.76 -6.77
CA ASP A 96 -1.05 -19.15 -8.05
C ASP A 96 -0.48 -18.27 -9.19
N PRO A 97 -0.09 -18.85 -10.35
CA PRO A 97 0.44 -18.07 -11.46
C PRO A 97 -0.49 -16.96 -11.97
N ALA A 98 -1.81 -17.16 -11.93
CA ALA A 98 -2.77 -16.15 -12.35
C ALA A 98 -2.82 -14.99 -11.34
N ASP A 99 -2.86 -15.28 -10.04
CA ASP A 99 -2.82 -14.25 -8.98
C ASP A 99 -1.54 -13.41 -9.06
N LEU A 100 -0.41 -14.05 -9.37
CA LEU A 100 0.87 -13.37 -9.57
C LEU A 100 0.83 -12.45 -10.80
N ALA A 101 0.30 -12.94 -11.92
CA ALA A 101 0.16 -12.16 -13.15
C ALA A 101 -0.77 -10.96 -12.93
N ASP A 102 -1.88 -11.15 -12.22
CA ASP A 102 -2.82 -10.09 -11.87
C ASP A 102 -2.16 -9.04 -10.96
N ALA A 103 -1.36 -9.45 -9.96
CA ALA A 103 -0.62 -8.55 -9.09
C ALA A 103 0.46 -7.76 -9.84
N ALA A 104 1.19 -8.43 -10.75
CA ALA A 104 2.14 -7.76 -11.64
C ALA A 104 1.44 -6.77 -12.60
N GLY A 105 0.26 -7.13 -13.09
CA GLY A 105 -0.60 -6.28 -13.91
C GLY A 105 -0.98 -4.99 -13.20
N ARG A 106 -1.44 -5.07 -11.94
CA ARG A 106 -1.75 -3.88 -11.12
C ARG A 106 -0.55 -2.95 -10.93
N ALA A 107 0.65 -3.51 -10.74
CA ALA A 107 1.88 -2.70 -10.69
C ALA A 107 2.23 -2.07 -12.06
N ALA A 108 1.90 -2.74 -13.16
CA ALA A 108 2.11 -2.21 -14.51
C ALA A 108 1.08 -1.12 -14.88
N ASP A 109 -0.17 -1.25 -14.45
CA ASP A 109 -1.24 -0.27 -14.68
C ASP A 109 -0.91 1.09 -14.03
N THR A 110 -0.18 1.07 -12.92
CA THR A 110 0.33 2.29 -12.28
C THR A 110 1.65 2.78 -12.89
N LEU A 111 2.22 2.11 -13.89
CA LEU A 111 3.54 2.36 -14.46
C LEU A 111 4.71 2.31 -13.46
N LEU A 112 4.51 1.65 -12.31
CA LEU A 112 5.61 1.34 -11.39
C LEU A 112 6.43 0.14 -11.88
N ALA A 113 5.86 -0.65 -12.80
CA ALA A 113 6.50 -1.77 -13.45
C ALA A 113 6.25 -1.79 -14.97
N GLY A 114 7.06 -2.56 -15.68
CA GLY A 114 6.78 -3.07 -17.01
C GLY A 114 6.58 -4.56 -16.97
N VAL A 115 5.56 -5.07 -17.66
CA VAL A 115 5.31 -6.51 -17.79
C VAL A 115 5.17 -6.83 -19.26
N ASP A 116 5.93 -7.82 -19.71
CA ASP A 116 5.88 -8.37 -21.06
C ASP A 116 6.14 -9.89 -21.02
N ASP A 117 6.28 -10.52 -22.19
CA ASP A 117 6.51 -11.96 -22.31
C ASP A 117 7.82 -12.44 -21.66
N THR A 118 8.78 -11.54 -21.42
CA THR A 118 10.07 -11.83 -20.79
C THR A 118 10.04 -11.72 -19.26
N GLY A 119 9.02 -11.04 -18.71
CA GLY A 119 8.78 -10.94 -17.29
C GLY A 119 8.52 -9.50 -16.82
N ILE A 120 8.83 -9.25 -15.54
CA ILE A 120 8.64 -7.95 -14.91
C ILE A 120 9.94 -7.13 -14.89
N THR A 121 9.83 -5.83 -15.17
CA THR A 121 10.87 -4.81 -14.98
C THR A 121 10.34 -3.71 -14.07
N THR A 122 11.23 -2.97 -13.42
CA THR A 122 10.85 -1.79 -12.60
C THR A 122 11.90 -0.69 -12.72
N HIS A 123 11.62 0.46 -12.12
CA HIS A 123 12.47 1.65 -12.18
C HIS A 123 13.36 1.74 -10.93
N PRO A 124 14.60 2.23 -11.05
CA PRO A 124 15.48 2.47 -9.90
C PRO A 124 14.86 3.36 -8.83
N GLU A 125 14.05 4.35 -9.21
CA GLU A 125 13.33 5.23 -8.31
C GLU A 125 12.30 4.47 -7.45
N VAL A 126 11.63 3.48 -8.04
CA VAL A 126 10.68 2.60 -7.34
C VAL A 126 11.42 1.67 -6.38
N ALA A 127 12.52 1.07 -6.84
CA ALA A 127 13.36 0.22 -6.00
C ALA A 127 13.95 1.00 -4.81
N ALA A 128 14.41 2.23 -5.03
CA ALA A 128 14.93 3.11 -3.99
C ALA A 128 13.86 3.51 -2.98
N ALA A 129 12.65 3.83 -3.44
CA ALA A 129 11.53 4.16 -2.58
C ALA A 129 11.16 2.99 -1.65
N LEU A 130 11.03 1.78 -2.20
CA LEU A 130 10.74 0.57 -1.41
C LEU A 130 11.87 0.22 -0.44
N ALA A 131 13.14 0.38 -0.84
CA ALA A 131 14.28 0.15 0.04
C ALA A 131 14.33 1.13 1.23
N ALA A 132 13.73 2.32 1.11
CA ALA A 132 13.68 3.32 2.18
C ALA A 132 12.57 3.05 3.22
N TRP A 133 11.58 2.21 2.90
CA TRP A 133 10.41 1.95 3.76
C TRP A 133 10.76 1.46 5.17
N PRO A 134 11.65 0.46 5.37
CA PRO A 134 11.99 -0.02 6.70
C PRO A 134 12.54 1.08 7.62
N ALA A 135 13.35 2.00 7.07
CA ALA A 135 13.89 3.12 7.83
C ALA A 135 12.82 4.15 8.23
N ALA A 136 11.72 4.22 7.46
CA ALA A 136 10.54 5.03 7.75
C ALA A 136 9.51 4.31 8.64
N GLY A 137 9.79 3.07 9.10
CA GLY A 137 8.87 2.25 9.88
C GLY A 137 7.75 1.60 9.06
N LEU A 138 7.88 1.58 7.74
CA LEU A 138 7.00 0.86 6.82
C LEU A 138 7.52 -0.57 6.58
N PRO A 139 6.68 -1.50 6.09
CA PRO A 139 7.08 -2.88 5.89
C PRO A 139 8.23 -3.06 4.92
N GLY A 140 9.20 -3.91 5.27
CA GLY A 140 10.25 -4.36 4.34
C GLY A 140 9.78 -5.45 3.37
N THR A 141 10.62 -5.79 2.39
CA THR A 141 10.31 -6.80 1.35
C THR A 141 9.88 -8.14 1.92
N ASP A 142 10.58 -8.66 2.93
CA ASP A 142 10.24 -9.95 3.54
C ASP A 142 8.93 -9.89 4.36
N GLU A 143 8.59 -8.71 4.91
CA GLU A 143 7.30 -8.50 5.57
C GLU A 143 6.15 -8.42 4.57
N LEU A 144 6.36 -7.72 3.45
CA LEU A 144 5.39 -7.66 2.36
C LEU A 144 5.13 -9.05 1.77
N ALA A 145 6.19 -9.85 1.58
CA ALA A 145 6.13 -11.19 1.00
C ALA A 145 5.35 -12.21 1.86
N ARG A 146 5.23 -11.99 3.18
CA ARG A 146 4.38 -12.81 4.05
C ARG A 146 2.91 -12.46 3.83
N LEU A 147 2.26 -13.18 2.93
CA LEU A 147 0.88 -12.91 2.49
C LEU A 147 -0.16 -13.74 3.24
N ALA A 148 0.26 -14.84 3.90
CA ALA A 148 -0.64 -15.58 4.76
C ALA A 148 -1.23 -14.65 5.84
N PRO A 149 -2.57 -14.65 6.02
CA PRO A 149 -3.16 -14.00 7.16
C PRO A 149 -2.51 -14.56 8.44
N PRO A 150 -2.19 -13.73 9.44
CA PRO A 150 -1.80 -14.28 10.73
C PRO A 150 -2.88 -15.28 11.17
N ALA A 151 -2.44 -16.41 11.72
CA ALA A 151 -3.35 -17.47 12.17
C ALA A 151 -4.52 -16.83 12.94
N PRO A 152 -5.78 -17.25 12.70
CA PRO A 152 -6.93 -16.65 13.34
C PRO A 152 -6.65 -16.54 14.84
N LEU A 153 -6.80 -15.34 15.40
CA LEU A 153 -6.77 -15.16 16.84
C LEU A 153 -7.67 -16.25 17.42
N ALA A 154 -7.10 -17.11 18.27
CA ALA A 154 -7.86 -18.18 18.93
C ALA A 154 -9.17 -17.57 19.41
N ALA A 155 -10.29 -18.17 19.00
CA ALA A 155 -11.61 -17.61 19.25
C ALA A 155 -11.69 -17.19 20.72
N VAL A 156 -11.67 -15.88 20.97
CA VAL A 156 -11.94 -15.35 22.30
C VAL A 156 -13.32 -15.91 22.64
N PRO A 157 -13.49 -16.63 23.77
CA PRO A 157 -14.80 -17.12 24.16
C PRO A 157 -15.76 -15.94 24.06
N ARG A 158 -16.83 -16.08 23.26
CA ARG A 158 -17.83 -15.02 23.14
C ARG A 158 -18.32 -14.76 24.56
N VAL A 159 -17.92 -13.61 25.10
CA VAL A 159 -18.47 -13.13 26.37
C VAL A 159 -19.96 -12.94 26.13
N ASP A 160 -20.75 -13.48 27.05
CA ASP A 160 -22.20 -13.44 26.99
C ASP A 160 -22.67 -11.98 26.81
N PRO A 161 -23.40 -11.64 25.73
CA PRO A 161 -23.91 -10.28 25.53
C PRO A 161 -24.71 -9.78 26.74
N ASP A 162 -25.37 -10.68 27.48
CA ASP A 162 -26.12 -10.35 28.69
C ASP A 162 -25.22 -9.91 29.86
N GLU A 163 -23.95 -10.34 29.88
CA GLU A 163 -22.95 -9.90 30.87
C GLU A 163 -22.34 -8.54 30.48
N VAL A 164 -22.17 -8.29 29.17
CA VAL A 164 -21.72 -6.99 28.65
C VAL A 164 -22.77 -5.92 28.88
N ASP A 165 -24.04 -6.20 28.61
CA ASP A 165 -25.14 -5.23 28.78
C ASP A 165 -25.36 -4.89 30.26
N ARG A 166 -25.22 -5.88 31.16
CA ARG A 166 -25.27 -5.64 32.61
C ARG A 166 -24.14 -4.73 33.09
N ARG A 167 -22.90 -4.97 32.64
CA ARG A 167 -21.75 -4.10 33.00
C ARG A 167 -21.86 -2.71 32.39
N ALA A 168 -22.38 -2.60 31.17
CA ALA A 168 -22.64 -1.31 30.52
C ALA A 168 -23.72 -0.52 31.27
N GLY A 169 -24.82 -1.17 31.67
CA GLY A 169 -25.88 -0.58 32.49
C GLY A 169 -25.38 -0.13 33.88
N GLU A 170 -24.55 -0.93 34.54
CA GLU A 170 -23.96 -0.57 35.84
C GLU A 170 -23.02 0.65 35.73
N ASN A 171 -22.20 0.73 34.68
CA ASN A 171 -21.30 1.88 34.45
C ASN A 171 -22.06 3.16 34.10
N ALA A 172 -23.14 3.05 33.31
CA ALA A 172 -24.01 4.18 32.99
C ALA A 172 -24.73 4.70 34.25
N PHE A 173 -25.26 3.80 35.08
CA PHE A 173 -25.91 4.18 36.35
C PHE A 173 -24.93 4.86 37.30
N ARG A 174 -23.71 4.34 37.46
CA ARG A 174 -22.68 4.97 38.31
C ARG A 174 -22.28 6.36 37.80
N SER A 175 -22.15 6.54 36.49
CA SER A 175 -21.84 7.84 35.89
C SER A 175 -22.95 8.86 36.12
N VAL A 176 -24.22 8.46 35.96
CA VAL A 176 -25.38 9.35 36.19
C VAL A 176 -25.49 9.75 37.66
N VAL A 177 -25.29 8.82 38.59
CA VAL A 177 -25.29 9.12 40.03
C VAL A 177 -24.14 10.05 40.42
N ALA A 178 -22.95 9.84 39.85
CA ALA A 178 -21.80 10.72 40.09
C ALA A 178 -22.02 12.14 39.55
N VAL A 179 -22.63 12.28 38.37
CA VAL A 179 -22.98 13.59 37.80
C VAL A 179 -24.09 14.28 38.60
N ALA A 180 -25.12 13.54 39.03
CA ALA A 180 -26.19 14.10 39.86
C ALA A 180 -25.67 14.62 41.21
N ALA A 181 -24.76 13.88 41.85
CA ALA A 181 -24.11 14.33 43.10
C ALA A 181 -23.28 15.61 42.89
N LEU A 182 -22.57 15.72 41.76
CA LEU A 182 -21.81 16.93 41.38
C LEU A 182 -22.72 18.14 41.14
N VAL A 183 -23.87 17.94 40.50
CA VAL A 183 -24.87 19.00 40.27
C VAL A 183 -25.50 19.45 41.59
N ASP A 184 -25.80 18.52 42.50
CA ASP A 184 -26.34 18.84 43.83
C ASP A 184 -25.30 19.60 44.69
N GLU A 185 -24.02 19.23 44.67
CA GLU A 185 -22.95 19.99 45.35
C GLU A 185 -22.77 21.41 44.78
N LEU A 186 -22.87 21.57 43.45
CA LEU A 186 -22.82 22.88 42.79
C LEU A 186 -24.03 23.75 43.14
N ALA A 187 -25.22 23.16 43.28
CA ALA A 187 -26.42 23.86 43.70
C ALA A 187 -26.41 24.21 45.20
N ALA A 188 -25.73 23.41 46.02
CA ALA A 188 -25.61 23.60 47.47
C ALA A 188 -24.54 24.63 47.87
N SER A 189 -23.71 25.13 46.94
CA SER A 189 -22.72 26.16 47.22
C SER A 189 -23.34 27.56 47.16
N PRO A 190 -23.53 28.26 48.31
CA PRO A 190 -24.02 29.64 48.28
C PRO A 190 -22.94 30.57 47.71
N ARG A 191 -23.35 31.55 46.89
CA ARG A 191 -22.51 32.68 46.49
C ARG A 191 -21.98 33.38 47.75
N ALA A 192 -20.70 33.16 48.06
CA ALA A 192 -19.96 34.00 48.99
C ALA A 192 -19.35 35.16 48.20
N SER A 193 -19.55 36.34 48.77
CA SER A 193 -19.47 37.69 48.19
C SER A 193 -18.11 38.12 47.65
#